data_AF-A0A9P1M776-F1
#
_entry.id   AF-A0A9P1M776-F1
#
_cell.length_a   1.000
_cell.length_b   1.000
_cell.length_c   1.000
_cell.angle_alpha   90.00
_cell.angle_beta   90.00
_cell.angle_gamma   90.00
#
_symmetry.space_group_name_H-M   'P 1'
#
loop_
_entity.id
_entity.type
_entity.pdbx_description
1 polymer ?
#
loop_
_entity_poly.entity_id
_entity_poly.type
_entity_poly.pdbx_seq_one_letter_code
_entity_poly.pdbx_strand_id
1 'polypeptide(L)'
;MVSLKQLALFIGLASATPIEPRTIERRAVSATDLANFKFWVQYSSAAYCNTNNAAGSLVTCGSGTCASVQANKATIVKTISGPSSDFRLLSPWIPFKRPS
;
A
#
# COMPACT_ATOMS: atom_id res chain seq x y z
N MET A 1 5.74 33.77 -53.12
CA MET A 1 5.06 32.74 -53.94
C MET A 1 5.67 31.39 -53.56
N VAL A 2 5.06 30.64 -52.65
CA VAL A 2 5.52 29.31 -52.25
C VAL A 2 4.93 28.30 -53.23
N SER A 3 5.78 27.47 -53.83
CA SER A 3 5.39 26.55 -54.90
C SER A 3 4.59 25.38 -54.32
N LEU A 4 3.44 25.08 -54.92
CA LEU A 4 2.49 24.04 -54.49
C LEU A 4 3.12 22.64 -54.31
N LYS A 5 4.28 22.39 -54.95
CA LYS A 5 5.06 21.15 -54.81
C LYS A 5 5.73 20.98 -53.44
N GLN A 6 5.96 22.06 -52.69
CA GLN A 6 6.65 22.01 -51.39
C GLN A 6 5.74 21.62 -50.22
N LEU A 7 4.40 21.64 -50.40
CA LEU A 7 3.46 21.17 -49.37
C LEU A 7 3.34 19.64 -49.29
N ALA A 8 3.76 18.90 -50.31
CA ALA A 8 3.62 17.45 -50.34
C ALA A 8 4.64 16.70 -49.47
N LEU A 9 5.69 17.38 -48.98
CA LEU A 9 6.81 16.71 -48.29
C LEU A 9 6.68 16.65 -46.77
N PHE A 10 5.65 17.26 -46.16
CA PHE A 10 5.53 17.32 -44.69
C PHE A 10 4.51 16.35 -44.06
N ILE A 11 3.92 15.42 -44.82
CA ILE A 11 2.84 14.55 -44.29
C ILE A 11 3.37 13.16 -43.80
N GLY A 12 4.68 12.91 -43.89
CA GLY A 12 5.22 11.54 -43.83
C GLY A 12 5.83 11.02 -42.53
N LEU A 13 5.70 11.68 -41.37
CA LEU A 13 6.26 11.15 -40.09
C LEU A 13 5.23 11.14 -38.95
N ALA A 14 4.06 10.54 -39.18
CA ALA A 14 3.38 9.87 -38.08
C ALA A 14 4.14 8.56 -37.85
N SER A 15 5.17 8.59 -37.00
CA SER A 15 5.86 7.40 -36.53
C SER A 15 4.81 6.46 -35.93
N ALA A 16 4.49 5.41 -36.68
CA ALA A 16 3.86 4.23 -36.14
C ALA A 16 4.85 3.63 -35.14
N THR A 17 4.87 4.17 -33.92
CA THR A 17 5.36 3.40 -32.78
C THR A 17 4.42 2.20 -32.72
N PRO A 18 4.93 0.96 -32.82
CA PRO A 18 4.09 -0.18 -32.49
C PRO A 18 3.64 0.04 -31.06
N ILE A 19 2.33 0.30 -30.89
CA ILE A 19 1.67 0.11 -29.62
C ILE A 19 1.71 -1.40 -29.44
N GLU A 20 2.81 -1.90 -28.89
CA GLU A 20 2.90 -3.29 -28.47
C GLU A 20 1.69 -3.50 -27.55
N PRO A 21 0.68 -4.31 -27.96
CA PRO A 21 -0.44 -4.56 -27.09
C PRO A 21 0.16 -5.21 -25.86
N ARG A 22 0.23 -4.45 -24.76
CA ARG A 22 0.71 -4.98 -23.49
C ARG A 22 -0.30 -6.06 -23.13
N THR A 23 0.08 -7.31 -23.38
CA THR A 23 -0.64 -8.44 -22.83
C THR A 23 -0.65 -8.16 -21.33
N ILE A 24 -1.85 -8.00 -20.77
CA ILE A 24 -1.99 -7.97 -19.32
C ILE A 24 -1.68 -9.40 -18.90
N GLU A 25 -0.38 -9.70 -18.77
CA GLU A 25 0.13 -10.82 -18.01
C GLU A 25 -0.67 -10.81 -16.72
N ARG A 26 -1.26 -11.96 -16.39
CA ARG A 26 -2.23 -12.07 -15.29
C ARG A 26 -1.62 -11.34 -14.09
N ARG A 27 -2.24 -10.25 -13.64
CA ARG A 27 -1.83 -9.49 -12.45
C ARG A 27 -2.13 -10.34 -11.21
N ALA A 28 -1.47 -11.48 -11.12
CA ALA A 28 -1.63 -12.46 -10.07
C ALA A 28 -0.59 -12.12 -9.01
N VAL A 29 -1.10 -11.77 -7.84
CA VAL A 29 -0.32 -11.73 -6.61
C VAL A 29 -0.13 -13.18 -6.15
N SER A 30 1.06 -13.55 -5.67
CA SER A 30 1.26 -14.89 -5.09
C SER A 30 0.33 -15.08 -3.89
N ALA A 31 -0.06 -16.32 -3.57
CA ALA A 31 -0.91 -16.58 -2.41
C ALA A 31 -0.26 -16.08 -1.11
N THR A 32 1.06 -16.20 -1.01
CA THR A 32 1.88 -15.70 0.10
C THR A 32 1.84 -14.17 0.17
N ASP A 33 2.00 -13.47 -0.95
CA ASP A 33 1.92 -12.01 -0.96
C ASP A 33 0.52 -11.51 -0.60
N LEU A 34 -0.52 -12.17 -1.09
CA LEU A 34 -1.89 -11.84 -0.74
C LEU A 34 -2.15 -12.07 0.76
N ALA A 35 -1.62 -13.14 1.34
CA ALA A 35 -1.69 -13.40 2.77
C ALA A 35 -0.93 -12.33 3.58
N ASN A 36 0.25 -11.93 3.11
CA ASN A 36 1.03 -10.85 3.71
C ASN A 36 0.29 -9.52 3.67
N PHE A 37 -0.32 -9.15 2.54
CA PHE A 37 -1.09 -7.90 2.44
C PHE A 37 -2.30 -7.91 3.38
N LYS A 38 -3.01 -9.04 3.48
CA LYS A 38 -4.12 -9.23 4.45
C LYS A 38 -3.67 -9.20 5.90
N PHE A 39 -2.43 -9.59 6.19
CA PHE A 39 -1.86 -9.47 7.52
C PHE A 39 -1.47 -8.01 7.82
N TRP A 40 -0.76 -7.34 6.92
CA TRP A 40 -0.26 -5.98 7.15
C TRP A 40 -1.37 -4.93 7.21
N VAL A 41 -2.47 -5.11 6.48
CA VAL A 41 -3.63 -4.20 6.59
C VAL A 41 -4.25 -4.21 8.00
N GLN A 42 -4.10 -5.30 8.75
CA GLN A 42 -4.56 -5.37 10.13
C GLN A 42 -3.75 -4.48 11.09
N TYR A 43 -2.49 -4.20 10.77
CA TYR A 43 -1.72 -3.19 11.53
C TYR A 43 -2.24 -1.78 11.26
N SER A 44 -2.67 -1.51 10.02
CA SER A 44 -3.30 -0.24 9.67
C SER A 44 -4.64 -0.05 10.41
N SER A 45 -5.47 -1.10 10.54
CA SER A 45 -6.70 -1.02 11.34
C SER A 45 -6.40 -0.86 12.84
N ALA A 46 -5.40 -1.56 13.36
CA ALA A 46 -4.96 -1.44 14.75
C ALA A 46 -4.49 -0.02 15.13
N ALA A 47 -3.92 0.74 14.20
CA ALA A 47 -3.51 2.12 14.44
C ALA A 47 -4.68 3.01 14.87
N TYR A 48 -5.90 2.75 14.39
CA TYR A 48 -7.09 3.52 14.77
C TYR A 48 -7.61 3.15 16.17
N CYS A 49 -7.54 1.87 16.53
CA CYS A 49 -8.09 1.37 17.80
C CYS A 49 -7.21 1.68 19.01
N ASN A 50 -5.90 1.87 18.83
CA ASN A 50 -4.93 1.88 19.94
C ASN A 50 -4.24 3.23 20.15
N THR A 51 -4.81 4.32 19.62
CA THR A 51 -4.19 5.66 19.62
C THR A 51 -3.89 6.22 21.02
N ASN A 52 -4.68 5.86 22.02
CA ASN A 52 -4.54 6.32 23.41
C ASN A 52 -3.99 5.25 24.36
N ASN A 53 -3.54 4.11 23.84
CA ASN A 53 -3.06 3.01 24.67
C ASN A 53 -1.61 3.26 25.11
N ALA A 54 -1.30 2.92 26.35
CA ALA A 54 0.03 3.10 26.92
C ALA A 54 1.05 2.13 26.29
N ALA A 55 2.32 2.55 26.26
CA ALA A 55 3.43 1.67 25.93
C ALA A 55 3.43 0.43 26.85
N GLY A 56 3.75 -0.74 26.31
CA GLY A 56 3.65 -2.03 27.00
C GLY A 56 2.27 -2.69 26.95
N SER A 57 1.23 -1.96 26.51
CA SER A 57 -0.10 -2.55 26.33
C SER A 57 -0.15 -3.44 25.08
N LEU A 58 -0.98 -4.48 25.11
CA LEU A 58 -1.25 -5.29 23.93
C LEU A 58 -2.11 -4.53 22.91
N VAL A 59 -1.84 -4.76 21.63
CA VAL A 59 -2.69 -4.29 20.54
C VAL A 59 -4.04 -4.99 20.62
N THR A 60 -5.12 -4.21 20.62
CA THR A 60 -6.49 -4.71 20.63
C THR A 60 -7.33 -4.01 19.57
N CYS A 61 -8.21 -4.75 18.90
CA CYS A 61 -9.18 -4.18 17.96
C CYS A 61 -10.55 -4.81 18.15
N GLY A 62 -11.60 -4.00 17.95
CA GLY A 62 -12.98 -4.48 17.90
C GLY A 62 -13.27 -5.27 16.62
N SER A 63 -14.27 -6.15 16.68
CA SER A 63 -14.87 -6.82 15.52
C SER A 63 -13.92 -7.69 14.68
N GLY A 64 -12.81 -8.17 15.26
CA GLY A 64 -11.86 -9.07 14.59
C GLY A 64 -11.02 -8.42 13.48
N THR A 65 -11.04 -7.08 13.39
CA THR A 65 -10.32 -6.31 12.35
C THR A 65 -8.80 -6.42 12.42
N CYS A 66 -8.25 -6.93 13.53
CA CYS A 66 -6.82 -7.23 13.67
C CYS A 66 -6.53 -8.56 14.39
N ALA A 67 -7.34 -9.59 14.13
CA ALA A 67 -7.25 -10.88 14.81
C ALA A 67 -5.85 -11.52 14.75
N SER A 68 -5.16 -11.45 13.60
CA SER A 68 -3.81 -11.99 13.44
C SER A 68 -2.76 -11.18 14.22
N VAL A 69 -2.96 -9.88 14.37
CA VAL A 69 -2.08 -9.00 15.18
C VAL A 69 -2.26 -9.29 16.67
N GLN A 70 -3.50 -9.47 17.11
CA GLN A 70 -3.84 -9.86 18.48
C GLN A 70 -3.30 -11.27 18.80
N ALA A 71 -3.44 -12.22 17.88
CA ALA A 71 -2.92 -13.58 18.04
C ALA A 71 -1.38 -13.60 18.21
N ASN A 72 -0.68 -12.69 17.52
CA ASN A 72 0.77 -12.53 17.64
C ASN A 72 1.22 -11.78 18.91
N LYS A 73 0.27 -11.37 19.77
CA LYS A 73 0.54 -10.61 21.01
C LYS A 73 1.42 -9.38 20.75
N ALA A 74 1.12 -8.65 19.67
CA ALA A 74 1.82 -7.41 19.36
C ALA A 74 1.68 -6.42 20.52
N THR A 75 2.80 -5.87 20.98
CA THR A 75 2.85 -4.96 22.13
C THR A 75 3.16 -3.55 21.67
N ILE A 76 2.50 -2.54 22.21
CA ILE A 76 2.71 -1.15 21.81
C ILE A 76 4.04 -0.66 22.38
N VAL A 77 4.95 -0.17 21.54
CA VAL A 77 6.18 0.51 22.00
C VAL A 77 5.90 1.98 22.22
N LYS A 78 5.19 2.60 21.27
CA LYS A 78 4.90 4.03 21.30
C LYS A 78 3.68 4.36 20.46
N THR A 79 2.90 5.31 20.94
CA THR A 79 1.85 6.02 20.20
C THR A 79 2.31 7.46 19.96
N ILE A 80 2.02 7.98 18.77
CA ILE A 80 2.28 9.37 18.39
C ILE A 80 0.97 9.95 17.90
N SER A 81 0.57 11.08 18.48
CA SER A 81 -0.57 11.87 18.04
C SER A 81 -0.15 13.33 17.89
N GLY A 82 -0.49 13.93 16.75
CA GLY A 82 -0.37 15.38 16.54
C GLY A 82 -1.64 16.08 17.04
N PRO A 83 -1.57 17.13 17.86
CA PRO A 83 -2.76 17.93 18.20
C PRO A 83 -3.14 18.91 17.07
N SER A 84 -2.19 19.26 16.20
CA SER A 84 -2.36 20.20 15.08
C SER A 84 -2.47 19.53 13.71
N SER A 85 -2.18 18.24 13.64
CA SER A 85 -2.39 17.40 12.47
C SER A 85 -3.13 16.14 12.93
N ASP A 86 -4.18 15.71 12.22
CA ASP A 86 -4.90 14.45 12.51
C ASP A 86 -4.04 13.19 12.30
N PHE A 87 -2.72 13.35 12.23
CA PHE A 87 -1.75 12.28 12.15
C PHE A 87 -1.70 11.51 13.46
N ARG A 88 -1.96 10.21 13.35
CA ARG A 88 -1.87 9.25 14.46
C ARG A 88 -1.08 8.04 13.99
N LEU A 89 -0.02 7.70 14.71
CA LEU A 89 0.83 6.57 14.40
C LEU A 89 0.99 5.66 15.62
N LEU A 90 0.82 4.36 15.38
CA LEU A 90 1.08 3.30 16.34
C LEU A 90 2.38 2.59 15.92
N SER A 91 3.35 2.53 16.83
CA SER A 91 4.56 1.71 16.65
C SER A 91 4.49 0.51 17.58
N PRO A 92 3.97 -0.63 17.12
CA PRO A 92 4.00 -1.87 17.87
C PRO A 92 5.37 -2.55 17.74
N TRP A 93 5.79 -3.20 18.83
CA TRP A 93 6.85 -4.18 18.84
C TRP A 93 6.32 -5.42 18.17
N ILE A 94 6.83 -5.67 16.98
CA ILE A 94 6.54 -6.86 16.21
C ILE A 94 7.69 -7.82 16.50
N PRO A 95 7.48 -8.96 17.19
CA PRO A 95 8.45 -10.03 17.10
C PRO A 95 8.57 -10.34 15.61
N PHE A 96 9.76 -10.16 15.03
CA PHE A 96 10.06 -10.14 13.59
C PHE A 96 9.81 -11.51 12.91
N LYS A 97 8.59 -12.02 13.04
CA LYS A 97 8.12 -13.26 12.47
C LYS A 97 7.21 -12.83 11.33
N ARG A 98 7.77 -12.83 10.12
CA ARG A 98 6.96 -12.75 8.90
C ARG A 98 5.84 -13.78 9.04
N PRO A 99 4.58 -13.44 8.70
CA PRO A 99 3.57 -14.45 8.49
C PRO A 99 4.14 -15.45 7.48
N SER A 100 4.18 -16.73 7.87
CA SER A 100 4.62 -17.84 7.03
C SER A 100 3.57 -18.14 5.97
#